data_AF-A0A4C1W125-F1
#
_entry.id   AF-A0A4C1W125-F1
#
_cell.length_a   1.000
_cell.length_b   1.000
_cell.length_c   1.000
_cell.angle_alpha   90.00
_cell.angle_beta   90.00
_cell.angle_gamma   90.00
#
_symmetry.space_group_name_H-M   'P 1'
#
loop_
_entity.id
_entity.type
_entity.pdbx_description
1 polymer ?
#
loop_
_entity_poly.entity_id
_entity_poly.type
_entity_poly.pdbx_seq_one_letter_code
_entity_poly.pdbx_strand_id
1 'polypeptide(L)'
;MLKRFYELRNEIADFMQIKNKPLSVLNDLKWMCDLAFLVDLTGYLIDLNLKIQKQGHLDPGEEGSDSYETSREAALAPTGRAERHHADLKE
;
A
#
# COMPACT_ATOMS: atom_id res chain seq x y z
N MET A 1 6.77 1.71 18.65
CA MET A 1 6.50 2.23 20.02
C MET A 1 7.67 3.05 20.58
N LEU A 2 8.91 2.56 20.49
CA LEU A 2 10.11 3.29 20.97
C LEU A 2 10.29 4.66 20.32
N LYS A 3 10.05 4.79 19.00
CA LYS A 3 10.09 6.08 18.29
C LYS A 3 9.21 7.14 18.95
N ARG A 4 7.95 6.80 19.25
CA ARG A 4 7.00 7.71 19.90
C ARG A 4 7.43 8.09 21.32
N PHE A 5 8.00 7.15 22.06
CA PHE A 5 8.55 7.45 23.39
C PHE A 5 9.74 8.41 23.29
N TYR A 6 10.64 8.19 22.33
CA TYR A 6 11.80 9.05 22.10
C TYR A 6 11.39 10.47 21.68
N GLU A 7 10.40 10.59 20.80
CA GLU A 7 9.84 11.88 20.38
C GLU A 7 9.24 12.64 21.58
N LEU A 8 8.51 11.94 22.45
CA LEU A 8 7.83 12.52 23.62
C LEU A 8 8.67 12.62 24.89
N ARG A 9 9.98 12.31 24.83
CA ARG A 9 10.83 12.19 26.02
C ARG A 9 10.87 13.47 26.86
N ASN A 10 10.80 14.64 26.22
CA ASN A 10 10.85 15.93 26.92
C ASN A 10 9.53 16.16 27.66
N GLU A 11 8.40 15.92 27.00
CA GLU A 11 7.07 16.03 27.61
C GLU A 11 6.89 15.01 28.76
N ILE A 12 7.47 13.82 28.62
CA ILE A 12 7.50 12.81 29.69
C ILE A 12 8.35 13.30 30.86
N ALA A 13 9.53 13.90 30.60
CA ALA A 13 10.38 14.48 31.64
C ALA A 13 9.65 15.60 32.40
N ASP A 14 9.02 16.52 31.68
CA ASP A 14 8.25 17.64 32.23
C ASP A 14 7.07 17.12 33.07
N PHE A 15 6.31 16.16 32.56
CA PHE A 15 5.21 15.53 33.28
C PHE A 15 5.68 14.89 34.59
N MET A 16 6.80 14.18 34.54
CA MET A 16 7.40 13.53 35.71
C MET A 16 7.92 14.54 36.74
N GLN A 17 8.45 15.68 36.29
CA GLN A 17 8.83 16.79 37.15
C GLN A 17 7.62 17.40 37.86
N ILE A 18 6.52 17.64 37.15
CA ILE A 18 5.25 18.14 37.73
C ILE A 18 4.72 17.17 38.80
N LYS A 19 4.95 15.87 38.63
CA LYS A 19 4.56 14.82 39.59
C LYS A 19 5.55 14.67 40.76
N ASN A 20 6.55 15.54 40.89
CA ASN A 20 7.64 15.46 41.86
C ASN A 20 8.40 14.11 41.81
N LYS A 21 8.53 13.52 40.62
CA LYS A 21 9.24 12.26 40.36
C LYS A 21 10.21 12.42 39.18
N PRO A 22 11.24 13.27 39.29
CA PRO A 22 12.13 13.55 38.18
C PRO A 22 12.84 12.28 37.68
N LEU A 23 12.86 12.10 36.35
CA LEU A 23 13.56 11.00 35.70
C LEU A 23 14.96 11.44 35.28
N SER A 24 15.93 11.30 36.18
CA SER A 24 17.34 11.65 35.91
C SER A 24 17.93 10.93 34.69
N VAL A 25 17.43 9.74 34.39
CA VAL A 25 17.83 8.92 33.24
C VAL A 25 17.61 9.62 31.90
N LEU A 26 16.60 10.51 31.78
CA LEU A 26 16.32 11.25 30.56
C LEU A 26 17.33 12.38 30.30
N ASN A 27 18.14 12.74 31.31
CA ASN A 27 19.23 13.70 31.21
C ASN A 27 20.61 13.03 31.01
N ASP A 28 20.68 11.70 31.12
CA ASP A 28 21.92 10.95 30.89
C ASP A 28 22.17 10.85 29.39
N LEU A 29 23.24 11.50 28.92
CA LEU A 29 23.62 11.52 27.51
C LEU A 29 23.92 10.11 26.97
N LYS A 30 24.56 9.25 27.76
CA LYS A 30 24.86 7.88 27.33
C LYS A 30 23.57 7.09 27.15
N TRP A 31 22.68 7.16 28.12
CA TRP A 31 21.38 6.48 28.04
C TRP A 31 20.55 7.00 26.85
N MET A 32 20.58 8.30 26.60
CA MET A 32 19.91 8.93 25.48
C MET A 32 20.46 8.49 24.13
N CYS A 33 21.78 8.36 24.01
CA CYS A 33 22.43 7.79 22.82
C CYS A 33 22.07 6.32 22.63
N ASP A 34 22.11 5.51 23.68
CA ASP A 34 21.74 4.09 23.64
C ASP A 34 20.27 3.93 23.20
N LEU A 35 19.37 4.77 23.72
CA LEU A 35 17.96 4.77 23.33
C LEU A 35 17.77 5.18 21.86
N ALA A 36 18.45 6.23 21.40
CA ALA A 36 18.39 6.68 20.01
C ALA A 36 18.82 5.56 19.04
N PHE A 37 19.95 4.91 19.36
CA PHE A 37 20.43 3.76 18.61
C PHE A 37 19.40 2.63 18.55
N LEU A 38 18.74 2.31 19.67
CA LEU A 38 17.70 1.29 19.70
C LEU A 38 16.46 1.68 18.90
N VAL A 39 16.06 2.96 18.89
CA VAL A 39 14.97 3.46 18.06
C VAL A 39 15.28 3.24 16.57
N ASP A 40 16.48 3.61 16.13
CA ASP A 40 16.90 3.43 14.75
C ASP A 40 17.00 1.95 14.36
N LEU A 41 17.67 1.15 15.20
CA LEU A 41 17.82 -0.28 14.99
C LEU A 41 16.46 -0.99 14.88
N THR A 42 15.54 -0.70 15.80
CA THR A 42 14.20 -1.31 15.75
C THR A 42 13.39 -0.82 14.55
N GLY A 43 13.59 0.42 14.10
CA GLY A 43 13.03 0.90 12.84
C GLY A 43 13.49 0.06 11.64
N TYR A 44 14.80 -0.14 11.49
CA TYR A 44 15.35 -0.98 10.42
C TYR A 44 14.86 -2.43 10.47
N LEU A 45 14.76 -3.02 11.67
CA LEU A 45 14.25 -4.38 11.84
C LEU A 45 12.77 -4.51 11.48
N ILE A 46 11.95 -3.50 11.80
CA ILE A 46 10.54 -3.46 11.40
C ILE A 46 10.43 -3.39 9.87
N ASP A 47 11.20 -2.50 9.24
CA ASP A 47 11.21 -2.36 7.78
C ASP A 47 11.68 -3.63 7.07
N LEU A 48 12.73 -4.27 7.60
CA LEU A 48 13.23 -5.55 7.11
C LEU A 48 12.17 -6.64 7.23
N ASN A 49 11.53 -6.74 8.39
CA ASN A 49 10.46 -7.71 8.62
C ASN A 49 9.27 -7.48 7.65
N LEU A 50 8.89 -6.23 7.39
CA LEU A 50 7.86 -5.91 6.39
C LEU A 50 8.26 -6.35 4.98
N LYS A 51 9.52 -6.12 4.57
CA LYS A 51 10.03 -6.53 3.25
C LYS A 51 9.99 -8.04 3.09
N ILE A 52 10.43 -8.79 4.09
CA ILE A 52 10.41 -10.27 4.08
C ILE A 52 8.98 -10.79 4.00
N GLN A 53 8.04 -10.23 4.77
CA GLN A 53 6.64 -10.64 4.74
C GLN A 53 5.98 -10.36 3.38
N LYS A 54 6.30 -9.23 2.74
CA LYS A 54 5.83 -8.91 1.38
C LYS A 54 6.42 -9.83 0.32
N GLN A 55 7.66 -10.29 0.48
CA GLN A 55 8.30 -11.25 -0.43
C GLN A 55 7.70 -12.66 -0.29
N GLY A 56 7.26 -13.03 0.91
CA GLY A 56 6.58 -14.30 1.18
C GLY A 56 5.10 -14.31 0.79
N HIS A 57 4.51 -13.13 0.56
CA HIS A 57 3.19 -12.99 -0.03
C HIS A 57 3.34 -12.93 -1.55
N LEU A 58 3.51 -14.11 -2.16
CA LEU A 58 3.22 -14.27 -3.59
C LEU A 58 1.75 -13.89 -3.76
N ASP A 59 1.48 -12.75 -4.37
CA ASP A 59 0.13 -12.37 -4.78
C ASP A 59 -0.34 -13.44 -5.77
N PRO A 60 -1.35 -14.27 -5.44
CA PRO A 60 -1.89 -15.24 -6.39
C PRO A 60 -2.83 -14.46 -7.32
N GLY A 61 -2.28 -13.61 -8.19
CA GLY A 61 -3.08 -12.60 -8.86
C GLY A 61 -2.56 -12.05 -10.19
N GLU A 62 -1.36 -12.43 -10.64
CA GLU A 62 -0.88 -12.07 -11.98
C GLU A 62 -0.49 -13.30 -12.80
N GLU A 63 -1.44 -14.23 -12.94
CA GLU A 63 -1.47 -15.13 -14.10
C GLU A 63 -2.75 -14.83 -14.88
N GLY A 64 -2.60 -14.26 -16.08
CA GLY A 64 -3.69 -14.14 -17.06
C GLY A 64 -4.10 -12.72 -17.42
N SER A 65 -3.23 -11.97 -18.09
CA SER A 65 -3.66 -10.87 -18.97
C SER A 65 -2.98 -10.96 -20.34
N ASP A 66 -2.82 -12.19 -20.84
CA ASP A 66 -2.61 -12.46 -22.26
C ASP A 66 -3.78 -13.35 -22.71
N SER A 67 -4.87 -12.75 -23.20
CA SER A 67 -5.84 -13.34 -24.15
C SER A 67 -7.21 -12.67 -24.04
N TYR A 68 -7.38 -11.51 -24.67
CA TYR A 68 -8.66 -11.15 -25.30
C TYR A 68 -8.46 -10.15 -26.43
N GLU A 69 -7.67 -10.52 -27.43
CA GLU A 69 -7.64 -9.78 -28.70
C GLU A 69 -7.72 -10.71 -29.91
N THR A 70 -8.64 -11.67 -29.88
CA THR A 70 -9.06 -12.42 -31.06
C THR A 70 -10.53 -12.79 -30.91
N SER A 71 -11.43 -11.86 -31.29
CA SER A 71 -12.85 -12.16 -31.60
C SER A 71 -13.66 -10.95 -32.13
N ARG A 72 -13.09 -9.77 -32.37
CA ARG A 72 -13.84 -8.60 -32.90
C ARG A 72 -13.93 -8.53 -34.43
N GLU A 73 -14.04 -9.66 -35.13
CA GLU A 73 -14.20 -9.65 -36.59
C GLU A 73 -15.10 -10.76 -37.15
N ALA A 74 -16.31 -10.94 -36.60
CA ALA A 74 -17.31 -11.84 -37.21
C ALA A 74 -18.79 -11.40 -37.10
N ALA A 75 -19.11 -10.21 -36.57
CA ALA A 75 -20.50 -9.85 -36.23
C ALA A 75 -21.13 -8.71 -37.06
N LEU A 76 -20.56 -8.32 -38.20
CA LEU A 76 -21.18 -7.34 -39.11
C LEU A 76 -21.60 -7.99 -40.43
N ALA A 77 -22.60 -8.86 -40.37
CA ALA A 77 -23.45 -9.16 -41.51
C ALA A 77 -24.85 -8.56 -41.23
N PRO A 78 -25.27 -7.49 -41.92
CA PRO A 78 -26.61 -6.96 -41.76
C PRO A 78 -27.60 -7.84 -42.53
N THR A 79 -28.20 -8.81 -41.84
CA THR A 79 -29.45 -9.43 -42.30
C THR A 79 -30.61 -8.57 -41.83
N GLY A 80 -31.10 -7.70 -42.71
CA GLY A 80 -32.27 -6.86 -42.46
C GLY A 80 -33.16 -6.79 -43.71
N ARG A 81 -34.19 -7.64 -43.75
CA ARG A 81 -35.25 -7.67 -44.76
C ARG A 81 -36.35 -6.66 -44.38
N ALA A 82 -36.63 -5.69 -45.26
CA ALA A 82 -37.88 -4.94 -45.34
C ALA A 82 -37.99 -4.38 -46.77
N GLU A 83 -38.67 -5.07 -47.68
CA GLU A 83 -40.05 -4.78 -48.10
C GLU A 83 -40.25 -3.45 -48.85
N ARG A 84 -40.55 -3.61 -50.16
CA ARG A 84 -41.67 -3.02 -50.92
C ARG A 84 -41.39 -1.94 -51.99
N HIS A 85 -41.79 -2.36 -53.20
CA HIS A 85 -42.38 -1.64 -54.34
C HIS A 85 -41.46 -0.85 -55.27
N HIS A 86 -41.26 -1.40 -56.48
CA HIS A 86 -41.70 -0.68 -57.67
C HIS A 86 -42.12 -1.67 -58.76
N ALA A 87 -43.32 -1.45 -59.27
CA ALA A 87 -43.82 -2.02 -60.51
C ALA A 87 -43.14 -1.35 -61.71
N ASP A 88 -42.92 -2.10 -62.79
CA ASP A 88 -43.03 -1.75 -64.22
C ASP A 88 -42.29 -2.85 -65.03
N LEU A 89 -43.04 -3.74 -65.71
CA LEU A 89 -43.38 -3.68 -67.14
C LEU A 89 -42.19 -3.95 -68.09
N LYS A 90 -42.20 -5.10 -68.81
CA LYS A 90 -42.72 -5.18 -70.20
C LYS A 90 -42.44 -6.54 -70.85
N GLU A 91 -43.50 -7.00 -71.54
CA GLU A 91 -43.61 -7.95 -72.67
C GLU A 91 -43.22 -9.42 -72.49
#